data_AF-A0A2D7TXB1-F1
#
_entry.id   AF-A0A2D7TXB1-F1
#
_cell.length_a   1.000
_cell.length_b   1.000
_cell.length_c   1.000
_cell.angle_alpha   90.00
_cell.angle_beta   90.00
_cell.angle_gamma   90.00
#
_symmetry.space_group_name_H-M   'P 1'
#
loop_
_entity.id
_entity.type
_entity.pdbx_description
1 polymer ?
#
loop_
_entity_poly.entity_id
_entity_poly.type
_entity_poly.pdbx_seq_one_letter_code
_entity_poly.pdbx_strand_id
1 'polypeptide(L)'
;MIIECKCKKYKFKIPKDEVSIPGRNVKCEICNEEWFQNFGKEKLKSEDIDVLDQINPSKANINFKTKDNKKDSKLLLYNLIFLVFCFIIYKITIHYKLEILEHYPNLKNYYESLEFVTEIVKSYISFFKEQLNEKFINL
;
A
#
# COMPACT_ATOMS: atom_id res chain seq x y z
N MET A 1 15.73 -26.38 -10.70
CA MET A 1 15.95 -26.61 -9.26
C MET A 1 15.63 -25.34 -8.51
N ILE A 2 15.14 -25.42 -7.27
CA ILE A 2 14.92 -24.23 -6.43
C ILE A 2 16.11 -24.12 -5.48
N ILE A 3 16.74 -22.97 -5.43
CA ILE A 3 17.79 -22.64 -4.46
C ILE A 3 17.22 -21.60 -3.51
N GLU A 4 17.38 -21.82 -2.20
CA GLU A 4 17.04 -20.85 -1.18
C GLU A 4 18.26 -19.99 -0.84
N CYS A 5 18.05 -18.68 -0.69
CA CYS A 5 19.09 -17.79 -0.24
C CYS A 5 19.48 -18.07 1.22
N LYS A 6 20.75 -17.86 1.58
CA LYS A 6 21.25 -17.94 2.96
C LYS A 6 20.47 -17.04 3.93
N CYS A 7 19.98 -15.89 3.47
CA CYS A 7 19.14 -15.00 4.27
C CYS A 7 17.70 -15.51 4.50
N LYS A 8 17.31 -16.65 3.90
CA LYS A 8 15.99 -17.31 3.96
C LYS A 8 14.78 -16.49 3.47
N LYS A 9 15.00 -15.28 2.97
CA LYS A 9 13.93 -14.39 2.49
C LYS A 9 13.52 -14.64 1.04
N TYR A 10 14.38 -15.27 0.25
CA TYR A 10 14.21 -15.39 -1.20
C TYR A 10 14.52 -16.80 -1.71
N LYS A 11 13.78 -17.25 -2.73
CA LYS A 11 13.97 -18.51 -3.43
C LYS A 11 14.09 -18.26 -4.93
N PHE A 12 15.08 -18.87 -5.57
CA PHE A 12 15.39 -18.68 -6.98
C PHE A 12 15.17 -19.99 -7.75
N LYS A 13 14.48 -19.93 -8.90
CA LYS A 13 14.28 -21.08 -9.79
C LYS A 13 15.35 -21.05 -10.87
N ILE A 14 16.26 -22.03 -10.83
CA ILE A 14 17.33 -22.17 -11.82
C ILE A 14 16.99 -23.30 -12.79
N PRO A 15 17.16 -23.12 -14.11
CA PRO A 15 17.07 -24.19 -15.10
C PRO A 15 17.99 -25.36 -14.74
N LYS A 16 17.55 -26.60 -15.00
CA LYS A 16 18.36 -27.79 -14.66
C LYS A 16 19.61 -27.91 -15.56
N ASP A 17 19.61 -27.22 -16.69
CA ASP A 17 20.62 -27.34 -17.74
C ASP A 17 21.89 -26.50 -17.47
N GLU A 18 21.89 -25.67 -16.43
CA GLU A 18 23.00 -24.77 -16.05
C GLU A 18 23.73 -25.20 -14.76
N VAL A 19 23.44 -26.41 -14.27
CA VAL A 19 23.89 -26.87 -12.94
C VAL A 19 25.09 -27.82 -13.08
N SER A 20 26.29 -27.33 -12.75
CA SER A 20 27.50 -28.16 -12.66
C SER A 20 27.54 -28.95 -11.35
N ILE A 21 27.70 -30.27 -11.43
CA ILE A 21 27.89 -31.19 -10.29
C ILE A 21 29.38 -31.17 -9.92
N PRO A 22 29.81 -31.12 -8.64
CA PRO A 22 29.06 -31.41 -7.40
C PRO A 22 28.32 -30.23 -6.76
N GLY A 23 28.55 -29.01 -7.24
CA GLY A 23 28.07 -27.78 -6.62
C GLY A 23 28.70 -26.54 -7.25
N ARG A 24 28.24 -25.35 -6.88
CA ARG A 24 28.89 -24.08 -7.25
C ARG A 24 28.75 -23.03 -6.15
N ASN A 25 29.69 -22.09 -6.08
CA ASN A 25 29.51 -20.87 -5.28
C ASN A 25 28.46 -19.99 -5.94
N VAL A 26 27.47 -19.56 -5.16
CA VAL A 26 26.41 -18.67 -5.61
C VAL A 26 26.41 -17.41 -4.75
N LYS A 27 26.08 -16.29 -5.38
CA LYS A 27 25.90 -15.00 -4.73
C LYS A 27 24.44 -14.58 -4.87
N CYS A 28 23.81 -14.13 -3.79
CA CYS A 28 22.49 -13.54 -3.88
C CYS A 28 22.59 -12.10 -4.37
N GLU A 29 21.91 -11.74 -5.45
CA GLU A 29 21.87 -10.36 -5.95
C GLU A 29 21.11 -9.38 -5.03
N ILE A 30 20.32 -9.89 -4.08
CA ILE A 30 19.50 -9.06 -3.19
C ILE A 30 20.23 -8.74 -1.88
N CYS A 31 20.82 -9.75 -1.23
CA CYS A 31 21.54 -9.56 0.04
C CYS A 31 23.07 -9.61 -0.09
N ASN A 32 23.61 -9.82 -1.29
CA ASN A 32 25.04 -9.95 -1.58
C ASN A 32 25.79 -11.04 -0.81
N GLU A 33 25.09 -11.96 -0.16
CA GLU A 33 25.70 -13.09 0.54
C GLU A 33 26.15 -14.17 -0.45
N GLU A 34 27.32 -14.76 -0.17
CA GLU A 34 27.93 -15.82 -0.97
C GLU A 34 27.94 -17.14 -0.17
N TRP A 35 27.58 -18.26 -0.81
CA TRP A 35 27.65 -19.60 -0.23
C TRP A 35 27.85 -20.69 -1.29
N PHE A 36 28.33 -21.85 -0.86
CA PHE A 36 28.46 -23.03 -1.72
C PHE A 36 27.14 -23.81 -1.75
N GLN A 37 26.53 -23.94 -2.93
CA GLN A 37 25.36 -24.78 -3.14
C GLN A 37 25.77 -26.15 -3.65
N ASN A 38 25.48 -27.20 -2.87
CA ASN A 38 25.66 -28.59 -3.28
C ASN A 38 24.42 -29.04 -4.09
N PHE A 39 24.66 -29.70 -5.23
CA PHE A 39 23.63 -30.23 -6.13
C PHE A 39 23.64 -31.77 -6.20
N GLY A 40 24.27 -32.42 -5.21
CA GLY A 40 24.35 -33.88 -5.10
C GLY A 40 22.99 -34.57 -5.15
N LYS A 41 22.98 -35.80 -5.69
CA LYS A 41 21.79 -36.63 -5.93
C LYS A 41 21.11 -37.04 -4.61
N GLU A 42 20.25 -36.18 -4.05
CA GLU A 42 19.21 -36.66 -3.15
C GLU A 42 18.08 -37.28 -3.98
N LYS A 43 17.84 -38.57 -3.73
CA LYS A 43 16.79 -39.37 -4.36
C LYS A 43 15.43 -38.68 -4.16
N LEU A 44 14.85 -38.16 -5.24
CA LEU A 44 13.46 -37.71 -5.28
C LEU A 44 12.56 -38.90 -4.88
N LYS A 45 11.88 -38.81 -3.73
CA LYS A 45 10.73 -39.67 -3.44
C LYS A 45 9.61 -39.31 -4.41
N SER A 46 9.05 -40.32 -5.05
CA SER A 46 8.03 -40.26 -6.10
C SER A 46 6.63 -39.96 -5.56
N GLU A 47 6.45 -38.84 -4.85
CA GLU A 47 5.14 -38.36 -4.39
C GLU A 47 4.74 -36.99 -4.99
N ASP A 48 5.61 -36.32 -5.76
CA ASP A 48 5.35 -35.00 -6.36
C ASP A 48 4.74 -35.07 -7.78
N ILE A 49 4.01 -36.14 -8.11
CA ILE A 49 3.26 -36.26 -9.38
C ILE A 49 1.77 -36.02 -9.08
N ASP A 50 1.42 -34.81 -8.64
CA ASP A 50 0.00 -34.38 -8.68
C ASP A 50 -0.23 -32.85 -8.68
N VAL A 51 0.84 -32.04 -8.66
CA VAL A 51 0.71 -30.56 -8.65
C VAL A 51 0.80 -29.95 -10.05
N LEU A 52 1.39 -30.66 -11.02
CA LEU A 52 1.61 -30.13 -12.38
C LEU A 52 0.33 -30.04 -13.21
N ASP A 53 -0.68 -30.88 -12.96
CA ASP A 53 -1.95 -30.85 -13.69
C ASP A 53 -2.91 -29.73 -13.23
N GLN A 54 -2.58 -29.03 -12.12
CA GLN A 54 -3.35 -27.88 -11.64
C GLN A 54 -2.87 -26.52 -12.19
N ILE A 55 -1.80 -26.49 -12.99
CA ILE A 55 -1.26 -25.25 -13.60
C ILE A 55 -1.78 -25.02 -15.02
N ASN A 56 -2.96 -25.58 -15.36
CA ASN A 56 -3.67 -25.14 -16.56
C ASN A 56 -4.57 -23.94 -16.18
N PRO A 57 -4.21 -22.69 -16.53
CA PRO A 57 -4.98 -21.49 -16.16
C PRO A 57 -6.42 -21.50 -16.70
N SER A 58 -6.73 -22.35 -17.68
CA SER A 58 -8.07 -22.50 -18.25
C SER A 58 -9.00 -23.46 -17.49
N LYS A 59 -8.50 -24.26 -16.55
CA LYS A 59 -9.29 -25.15 -15.68
C LYS A 59 -9.26 -24.78 -14.19
N ALA A 60 -8.52 -23.72 -13.84
CA ALA A 60 -8.53 -23.21 -12.49
C ALA A 60 -9.91 -22.62 -12.19
N ASN A 61 -10.76 -23.37 -11.48
CA ASN A 61 -11.89 -22.79 -10.77
C ASN A 61 -11.30 -22.01 -9.58
N ILE A 62 -10.77 -20.82 -9.88
CA ILE A 62 -10.23 -19.89 -8.90
C ILE A 62 -11.44 -19.38 -8.14
N ASN A 63 -11.83 -20.11 -7.08
CA ASN A 63 -12.56 -19.50 -6.00
C ASN A 63 -11.64 -18.40 -5.46
N PHE A 64 -11.83 -17.18 -5.97
CA PHE A 64 -11.33 -15.96 -5.36
C PHE A 64 -11.98 -15.91 -3.97
N LYS A 65 -11.38 -16.61 -3.00
CA LYS A 65 -11.56 -16.26 -1.61
C LYS A 65 -10.91 -14.90 -1.50
N THR A 66 -11.71 -13.85 -1.68
CA THR A 66 -11.42 -12.51 -1.22
C THR A 66 -10.96 -12.68 0.22
N LYS A 67 -9.64 -12.62 0.43
CA LYS A 67 -9.10 -12.49 1.76
C LYS A 67 -9.46 -11.07 2.15
N ASP A 68 -10.65 -10.91 2.72
CA ASP A 68 -11.10 -9.66 3.30
C ASP A 68 -10.05 -9.26 4.34
N ASN A 69 -9.14 -8.38 3.94
CA ASN A 69 -8.21 -7.72 4.84
C ASN A 69 -9.02 -6.73 5.70
N LYS A 70 -9.78 -7.28 6.66
CA LYS A 70 -10.57 -6.53 7.67
C LYS A 70 -9.75 -5.50 8.47
N LYS A 71 -8.42 -5.50 8.34
CA LYS A 71 -7.51 -4.57 9.02
C LYS A 71 -7.39 -3.24 8.29
N ASP A 72 -7.46 -3.22 6.96
CA ASP A 72 -7.26 -2.00 6.16
C ASP A 72 -8.50 -1.09 6.17
N SER A 73 -9.71 -1.67 6.19
CA SER A 73 -10.96 -0.89 6.29
C SER A 73 -11.13 -0.15 7.62
N LYS A 74 -10.59 -0.70 8.71
CA LYS A 74 -10.62 -0.04 10.03
C LYS A 74 -9.73 1.20 10.06
N LEU A 75 -8.55 1.15 9.44
CA LEU A 75 -7.67 2.30 9.35
C LEU A 75 -8.33 3.45 8.59
N LEU A 76 -8.98 3.14 7.46
CA LEU A 76 -9.73 4.13 6.68
C LEU A 76 -10.87 4.74 7.50
N LEU A 77 -11.62 3.93 8.25
CA LEU A 77 -12.70 4.40 9.11
C LEU A 77 -12.19 5.36 10.19
N TYR A 78 -11.10 5.02 10.90
CA TYR A 78 -10.53 5.90 11.92
C TYR A 78 -10.03 7.22 11.33
N ASN A 79 -9.41 7.20 10.14
CA ASN A 79 -9.01 8.42 9.46
C ASN A 79 -10.22 9.29 9.08
N LEU A 80 -11.31 8.68 8.60
CA LEU A 80 -12.53 9.41 8.27
C LEU A 80 -13.14 10.06 9.52
N ILE A 81 -13.22 9.33 10.64
CA ILE A 81 -13.70 9.87 11.91
C ILE A 81 -12.83 11.04 12.38
N PHE A 82 -11.50 10.91 12.27
CA PHE A 82 -10.56 11.97 12.63
C PHE A 82 -10.77 13.24 11.79
N LEU A 83 -10.98 13.08 10.47
CA LEU A 83 -11.25 14.22 9.58
C LEU A 83 -12.57 14.93 9.95
N VAL A 84 -13.62 14.16 10.26
CA VAL A 84 -14.90 14.72 10.70
C VAL A 84 -14.72 15.49 12.02
N PHE A 85 -13.96 14.93 12.96
CA PHE A 85 -13.65 15.60 14.22
C PHE A 85 -12.89 16.93 14.01
N CYS A 86 -11.89 16.96 13.14
CA CYS A 86 -11.18 18.18 12.77
C CYS A 86 -12.13 19.23 12.17
N PHE A 87 -13.07 18.81 11.32
CA PHE A 87 -14.05 19.72 10.72
C PHE A 87 -14.99 20.33 11.77
N ILE A 88 -15.42 19.53 12.75
CA ILE A 88 -16.26 20.01 13.87
C ILE A 88 -15.49 21.06 14.69
N ILE A 89 -14.24 20.78 15.06
CA ILE A 89 -13.39 21.74 15.80
C ILE A 89 -13.24 23.03 15.00
N TYR A 90 -12.93 22.93 13.71
CA TYR A 90 -12.79 24.09 12.84
C TYR A 90 -14.05 24.95 12.85
N LYS A 91 -15.24 24.34 12.73
CA LYS A 91 -16.52 25.06 12.76
C LYS A 91 -16.76 25.77 14.09
N ILE A 92 -16.50 25.09 15.22
CA ILE A 92 -16.62 25.69 16.56
C ILE A 92 -15.66 26.88 16.69
N THR A 93 -14.41 26.70 16.26
CA THR A 93 -13.35 27.72 16.34
C THR A 93 -13.74 29.00 15.57
N ILE A 94 -14.36 28.85 14.40
CA ILE A 94 -14.85 29.98 13.61
C ILE A 94 -16.10 30.60 14.22
N HIS A 95 -17.04 29.78 14.69
CA HIS A 95 -18.30 30.25 15.28
C HIS A 95 -18.05 31.16 16.50
N TYR A 96 -17.12 30.76 17.38
CA TYR A 96 -16.77 31.51 18.58
C TYR A 96 -15.54 32.41 18.40
N LYS A 97 -15.24 32.84 17.17
CA LYS A 97 -14.05 33.66 16.85
C LYS A 97 -13.99 34.91 17.73
N LEU A 98 -15.11 35.61 17.93
CA LEU A 98 -15.14 36.89 18.65
C LEU A 98 -14.84 36.70 20.13
N GLU A 99 -15.50 35.73 20.77
CA GLU A 99 -15.32 35.42 22.18
C GLU A 99 -13.90 34.89 22.46
N ILE A 100 -13.35 34.08 21.56
CA ILE A 100 -11.97 33.60 21.67
C ILE A 100 -10.98 34.76 21.55
N LEU A 101 -11.20 35.71 20.64
CA LEU A 101 -10.31 36.86 20.48
C LEU A 101 -10.44 37.89 21.61
N GLU A 102 -11.60 37.97 22.27
CA GLU A 102 -11.79 38.79 23.47
C GLU A 102 -10.95 38.26 24.64
N HIS A 103 -10.95 36.94 24.85
CA HIS A 103 -10.16 36.32 25.92
C HIS A 103 -8.68 36.08 25.55
N TYR A 104 -8.38 35.87 24.27
CA TYR A 104 -7.05 35.51 23.75
C TYR A 104 -6.69 36.38 22.52
N PRO A 105 -6.38 37.67 22.71
CA PRO A 105 -6.11 38.60 21.61
C PRO A 105 -4.84 38.25 20.82
N ASN A 106 -3.92 37.48 21.40
CA ASN A 106 -2.73 36.97 20.72
C ASN A 106 -3.05 36.02 19.54
N LEU A 107 -4.26 35.45 19.50
CA LEU A 107 -4.72 34.60 18.40
C LEU A 107 -5.22 35.40 17.19
N LYS A 108 -5.22 36.73 17.22
CA LYS A 108 -5.66 37.58 16.11
C LYS A 108 -4.98 37.20 14.78
N ASN A 109 -3.65 37.14 14.78
CA ASN A 109 -2.89 36.79 13.58
C ASN A 109 -3.17 35.36 13.08
N TYR A 110 -3.47 34.44 14.01
CA TYR A 110 -3.87 33.07 13.66
C TYR A 110 -5.21 33.07 12.90
N TYR A 111 -6.22 33.77 13.43
CA TYR A 111 -7.53 33.86 12.77
C TYR A 111 -7.48 34.60 11.44
N GLU A 112 -6.66 35.66 11.32
CA GLU A 112 -6.43 36.34 10.04
C GLU A 112 -5.80 35.40 9.02
N SER A 113 -4.75 34.67 9.40
CA SER A 113 -4.11 33.66 8.54
C SER A 113 -5.09 32.58 8.13
N LEU A 114 -5.93 32.12 9.05
CA LEU A 114 -6.93 31.09 8.81
C LEU A 114 -8.04 31.58 7.86
N GLU A 115 -8.42 32.85 7.92
CA GLU A 115 -9.34 33.49 6.97
C GLU A 115 -8.74 33.52 5.56
N PHE A 116 -7.46 33.92 5.41
CA PHE A 116 -6.76 33.86 4.13
C PHE A 116 -6.73 32.44 3.54
N VAL A 117 -6.35 31.44 4.35
CA VAL A 117 -6.33 30.04 3.92
C VAL A 117 -7.73 29.58 3.51
N THR A 118 -8.77 29.99 4.25
CA THR A 118 -10.16 29.65 3.94
C THR A 118 -10.60 30.21 2.58
N GLU A 119 -10.24 31.45 2.27
CA GLU A 119 -10.55 32.06 0.97
C GLU A 119 -9.83 31.36 -0.19
N ILE A 120 -8.56 31.00 0.00
CA ILE A 120 -7.81 30.21 -1.00
C ILE A 120 -8.50 28.86 -1.25
N VAL A 121 -8.86 28.13 -0.18
CA VAL A 121 -9.54 26.84 -0.30
C VAL A 121 -10.90 27.00 -0.99
N LYS A 122 -11.68 28.02 -0.65
CA LYS A 122 -12.97 28.32 -1.32
C LYS A 122 -12.79 28.58 -2.80
N SER A 123 -11.76 29.36 -3.18
CA SER A 123 -11.46 29.65 -4.58
C SER A 123 -11.17 28.38 -5.37
N TYR A 124 -10.32 27.48 -4.84
CA TYR A 124 -10.05 26.20 -5.46
C TYR A 124 -11.30 25.30 -5.53
N ILE A 125 -12.12 25.26 -4.47
CA ILE A 125 -13.38 24.49 -4.48
C ILE A 125 -14.31 25.01 -5.58
N SER A 126 -14.42 26.33 -5.77
CA SER A 126 -15.24 26.91 -6.84
C SER A 126 -14.73 26.49 -8.21
N PHE A 127 -13.42 26.60 -8.45
CA PHE A 127 -12.79 26.17 -9.68
C PHE A 127 -13.03 24.68 -9.98
N PHE A 128 -12.85 23.81 -8.99
CA PHE A 128 -13.12 22.37 -9.17
C PHE A 128 -14.60 22.09 -9.42
N LYS A 129 -15.51 22.82 -8.78
CA LYS A 129 -16.95 22.69 -9.00
C LYS A 129 -17.32 23.06 -10.43
N GLU A 130 -16.75 24.13 -10.97
CA GLU A 130 -16.93 24.54 -12.37
C GLU A 130 -16.43 23.46 -13.33
N GLN A 131 -15.22 22.95 -13.13
CA GLN A 131 -14.63 21.88 -13.96
C GLN A 131 -15.46 20.59 -13.95
N LEU A 132 -16.03 20.22 -12.79
CA LEU A 132 -16.93 19.07 -12.70
C LEU A 132 -18.24 19.34 -13.43
N ASN A 133 -18.86 20.51 -13.22
CA ASN A 133 -20.10 20.88 -13.89
C ASN A 133 -19.94 20.88 -15.42
N GLU A 134 -18.85 21.44 -15.96
CA GLU A 134 -18.58 21.41 -17.41
C GLU A 134 -18.46 19.97 -17.95
N LYS A 135 -17.86 19.05 -17.20
CA LYS A 135 -17.75 17.64 -17.61
C LYS A 135 -19.07 16.87 -17.49
N PHE A 136 -19.89 17.17 -16.48
CA PHE A 136 -21.18 16.50 -16.28
C PHE A 136 -22.30 17.06 -17.16
N ILE A 137 -22.22 18.31 -17.64
CA ILE A 137 -23.15 18.89 -18.61
C ILE A 137 -22.89 18.36 -20.03
N ASN A 138 -21.66 17.96 -20.34
CA ASN A 138 -21.24 17.44 -21.66
C ASN A 138 -21.31 15.90 -21.77
N LEU A 139 -22.05 15.23 -20.88
CA LEU A 139 -22.26 13.78 -20.81
C LEU A 139 -23.75 13.46 -20.93
#